data_AF-A0A1H3LC41-F1
#
_entry.id   AF-A0A1H3LC41-F1
#
_cell.length_a   1.000
_cell.length_b   1.000
_cell.length_c   1.000
_cell.angle_alpha   90.00
_cell.angle_beta   90.00
_cell.angle_gamma   90.00
#
_symmetry.space_group_name_H-M   'P 1'
#
loop_
_entity.id
_entity.type
_entity.pdbx_description
1 polymer ?
#
loop_
_entity_poly.entity_id
_entity_poly.type
_entity_poly.pdbx_seq_one_letter_code
_entity_poly.pdbx_strand_id
1 'polypeptide(L)'
;MSRNPFVVLGAVLAGLLIAAGALFFVVGLDGPDSDFRTIDDAHRFLVEEGTLGSTAEGVSPDEDIVRAWTVFTAVAGVDTEHIAVFEVYHDPDDSSSASVSRDDADDAFWDLTVNTAWNDDANELLHTMIHEYGHMLSLSDGQVSPVAGACATLRVVGGCARADSVIAGFESAFWKRYGAEAPRAEAMGTEDAAVADFFDSHGGFDTFVTEYAATGVVEDLAESWADYVLSDTPGFSYRDATGTAEWSQKVRFFDGFPPFAEQRDRIREAIGVADGPGQAGSSTSSTSGV
;
A
#
# COMPACT_ATOMS: atom_id res chain seq x y z
N MET A 1 21.11 -22.23 26.01
CA MET A 1 21.11 -22.60 24.57
C MET A 1 19.68 -22.91 24.19
N SER A 2 18.96 -21.92 23.69
CA SER A 2 17.59 -22.03 23.20
C SER A 2 17.53 -21.22 21.92
N ARG A 3 17.15 -21.88 20.82
CA ARG A 3 17.15 -21.34 19.46
C ARG A 3 15.91 -20.45 19.29
N ASN A 4 16.12 -19.20 18.87
CA ASN A 4 15.09 -18.34 18.30
C ASN A 4 14.55 -18.98 17.01
N PRO A 5 13.23 -19.04 16.79
CA PRO A 5 12.69 -19.20 15.46
C PRO A 5 12.78 -17.86 14.72
N PHE A 6 13.08 -17.99 13.43
CA PHE A 6 13.47 -16.94 12.50
C PHE A 6 12.33 -15.96 12.20
N VAL A 7 12.65 -14.66 12.22
CA VAL A 7 12.02 -13.68 11.33
C VAL A 7 12.73 -13.87 10.00
N VAL A 8 12.01 -14.31 8.97
CA VAL A 8 12.50 -14.28 7.59
C VAL A 8 12.27 -12.85 7.12
N LEU A 9 13.35 -12.05 7.11
CA LEU A 9 13.37 -10.78 6.37
C LEU A 9 13.44 -11.17 4.87
N GLY A 10 12.38 -10.92 4.13
CA GLY A 10 12.45 -10.85 2.67
C GLY A 10 13.13 -9.54 2.30
N ALA A 11 14.32 -9.62 1.70
CA ALA A 11 14.99 -8.47 1.11
C ALA A 11 14.39 -8.26 -0.29
N VAL A 12 13.89 -7.05 -0.55
CA VAL A 12 13.50 -6.58 -1.89
C VAL A 12 14.79 -6.36 -2.69
N LEU A 13 14.87 -6.92 -3.90
CA LEU A 13 16.04 -6.87 -4.78
C LEU A 13 15.58 -6.36 -6.16
N ALA A 14 15.88 -5.11 -6.52
CA ALA A 14 15.69 -4.58 -7.86
C ALA A 14 16.89 -4.91 -8.74
N GLY A 15 16.63 -5.69 -9.79
CA GLY A 15 17.58 -6.07 -10.82
C GLY A 15 17.50 -5.17 -12.06
N LEU A 16 18.62 -4.53 -12.38
CA LEU A 16 18.90 -3.79 -13.62
C LEU A 16 18.88 -4.69 -14.88
N LEU A 17 18.13 -4.29 -15.91
CA LEU A 17 18.22 -4.81 -17.28
C LEU A 17 19.37 -4.13 -18.06
N ILE A 18 20.37 -4.91 -18.49
CA ILE A 18 21.31 -4.53 -19.56
C ILE A 18 21.02 -5.42 -20.78
N ALA A 19 20.46 -4.82 -21.82
CA ALA A 19 20.30 -5.44 -23.12
C ALA A 19 21.65 -5.52 -23.85
N ALA A 20 22.16 -6.74 -24.04
CA ALA A 20 23.15 -7.05 -25.06
C ALA A 20 22.70 -8.32 -25.78
N GLY A 21 22.31 -8.16 -27.05
CA GLY A 21 21.73 -9.22 -27.87
C GLY A 21 22.65 -10.44 -28.00
N ALA A 22 22.14 -11.59 -27.60
CA ALA A 22 22.59 -12.89 -28.05
C ALA A 22 21.36 -13.75 -28.35
N LEU A 23 21.26 -14.16 -29.60
CA LEU A 23 20.21 -15.02 -30.15
C LEU A 23 20.30 -16.41 -29.46
N PHE A 24 19.43 -16.68 -28.48
CA PHE A 24 19.26 -18.02 -27.91
C PHE A 24 18.06 -18.70 -28.55
N PHE A 25 18.31 -19.83 -29.20
CA PHE A 25 17.28 -20.80 -29.59
C PHE A 25 16.63 -21.35 -28.33
N VAL A 26 15.40 -20.94 -28.02
CA VAL A 26 14.57 -21.65 -27.04
C VAL A 26 13.99 -22.86 -27.73
N VAL A 27 14.49 -24.04 -27.35
CA VAL A 27 13.83 -25.31 -27.60
C VAL A 27 12.59 -25.33 -26.73
N GLY A 28 11.41 -25.32 -27.38
CA GLY A 28 10.13 -25.45 -26.70
C GLY A 28 10.10 -26.73 -25.86
N LEU A 29 10.04 -26.53 -24.56
CA LEU A 29 9.60 -27.53 -23.61
C LEU A 29 8.30 -27.00 -23.03
N ASP A 30 7.18 -27.45 -23.60
CA ASP A 30 5.86 -27.35 -22.96
C ASP A 30 5.95 -28.05 -21.60
N GLY A 31 6.19 -27.26 -20.56
CA GLY A 31 5.83 -27.60 -19.19
C GLY A 31 4.35 -27.27 -18.95
N PRO A 32 3.71 -27.88 -17.94
CA PRO A 32 2.33 -27.55 -17.60
C PRO A 32 2.23 -26.07 -17.23
N ASP A 33 1.26 -25.35 -17.82
CA ASP A 33 0.89 -23.93 -17.60
C ASP A 33 1.77 -23.21 -16.57
N SER A 34 2.85 -22.57 -17.03
CA SER A 34 3.48 -21.55 -16.19
C SER A 34 2.58 -20.32 -16.25
N ASP A 35 1.91 -20.01 -15.15
CA ASP A 35 1.06 -18.81 -14.97
C ASP A 35 1.82 -17.48 -15.12
N PHE A 36 3.10 -17.53 -15.49
CA PHE A 36 3.98 -16.40 -15.74
C PHE A 36 3.39 -15.41 -16.76
N ARG A 37 3.19 -14.17 -16.30
CA ARG A 37 2.75 -13.01 -17.08
C ARG A 37 3.47 -11.78 -16.55
N THR A 38 4.21 -11.09 -17.42
CA THR A 38 4.80 -9.79 -17.07
C THR A 38 3.74 -8.71 -17.05
N ILE A 39 4.07 -7.52 -16.53
CA ILE A 39 3.15 -6.38 -16.50
C ILE A 39 2.68 -5.94 -17.90
N ASP A 40 3.53 -6.08 -18.93
CA ASP A 40 3.17 -5.74 -20.32
C ASP A 40 2.07 -6.65 -20.89
N ASP A 41 1.93 -7.86 -20.34
CA ASP A 41 0.94 -8.87 -20.72
C ASP A 41 -0.17 -9.01 -19.65
N ALA A 42 -0.31 -8.03 -18.76
CA ALA A 42 -1.28 -8.07 -17.67
C ALA A 42 -2.73 -8.17 -18.15
N HIS A 43 -3.54 -8.91 -17.39
CA HIS A 43 -4.98 -8.91 -17.58
C HIS A 43 -5.60 -7.65 -16.97
N ARG A 44 -6.36 -6.92 -17.78
CA ARG A 44 -7.06 -5.70 -17.35
C ARG A 44 -8.55 -5.99 -17.20
N PHE A 45 -9.00 -6.12 -15.96
CA PHE A 45 -10.41 -6.33 -15.64
C PHE A 45 -11.10 -5.00 -15.42
N LEU A 46 -12.24 -4.79 -16.07
CA LEU A 46 -13.05 -3.59 -15.85
C LEU A 46 -13.79 -3.70 -14.52
N VAL A 47 -13.82 -2.60 -13.77
CA VAL A 47 -14.60 -2.49 -12.54
C VAL A 47 -15.79 -1.57 -12.80
N GLU A 48 -17.00 -2.09 -12.57
CA GLU A 48 -18.25 -1.33 -12.75
C GLU A 48 -19.01 -1.31 -11.42
N GLU A 49 -19.31 -0.11 -10.91
CA GLU A 49 -20.03 0.08 -9.63
C GLU A 49 -19.40 -0.76 -8.49
N GLY A 50 -18.06 -0.76 -8.41
CA GLY A 50 -17.30 -1.50 -7.39
C GLY A 50 -17.29 -3.02 -7.57
N THR A 51 -17.80 -3.54 -8.69
CA THR A 51 -17.85 -4.97 -9.01
C THR A 51 -16.84 -5.34 -10.08
N LEU A 52 -16.02 -6.35 -9.82
CA LEU A 52 -15.04 -6.88 -10.77
C LEU A 52 -15.73 -7.60 -11.93
N GLY A 53 -15.47 -7.12 -13.14
CA GLY A 53 -15.97 -7.69 -14.39
C GLY A 53 -15.01 -8.69 -15.03
N SER A 54 -15.09 -8.79 -16.36
CA SER A 54 -14.17 -9.55 -17.20
C SER A 54 -13.23 -8.60 -17.95
N THR A 55 -12.18 -9.13 -18.58
CA THR A 55 -11.36 -8.35 -19.51
C THR A 55 -12.15 -7.96 -20.77
N ALA A 56 -11.62 -7.05 -21.58
CA ALA A 56 -12.21 -6.68 -22.86
C ALA A 56 -12.36 -7.87 -23.84
N GLU A 57 -11.49 -8.88 -23.70
CA GLU A 57 -11.50 -10.13 -24.46
C GLU A 57 -12.45 -11.19 -23.87
N GLY A 58 -13.11 -10.89 -22.74
CA GLY A 58 -14.04 -11.78 -22.07
C GLY A 58 -13.37 -12.83 -21.17
N VAL A 59 -12.13 -12.60 -20.74
CA VAL A 59 -11.47 -13.45 -19.74
C VAL A 59 -12.08 -13.16 -18.37
N SER A 60 -12.54 -14.20 -17.68
CA SER A 60 -13.03 -14.12 -16.30
C SER A 60 -11.89 -14.27 -15.30
N PRO A 61 -11.95 -13.60 -14.13
CA PRO A 61 -10.91 -13.72 -13.11
C PRO A 61 -10.88 -15.13 -12.53
N ASP A 62 -9.67 -15.66 -12.32
CA ASP A 62 -9.44 -16.94 -11.63
C ASP A 62 -9.47 -16.78 -10.09
N GLU A 63 -9.14 -17.86 -9.38
CA GLU A 63 -9.19 -17.89 -7.91
C GLU A 63 -8.22 -16.89 -7.26
N ASP A 64 -7.01 -16.72 -7.79
CA ASP A 64 -5.99 -15.84 -7.21
C ASP A 64 -6.33 -14.36 -7.46
N ILE A 65 -6.87 -14.05 -8.64
CA ILE A 65 -7.39 -12.72 -8.98
C ILE A 65 -8.59 -12.39 -8.09
N VAL A 66 -9.55 -13.30 -7.96
CA VAL A 66 -10.73 -13.11 -7.10
C VAL A 66 -10.30 -12.93 -5.64
N ARG A 67 -9.29 -13.66 -5.17
CA ARG A 67 -8.77 -13.53 -3.82
C ARG A 67 -8.17 -12.14 -3.56
N ALA A 68 -7.30 -11.65 -4.44
CA ALA A 68 -6.72 -10.31 -4.32
C ALA A 68 -7.81 -9.23 -4.31
N TRP A 69 -8.74 -9.29 -5.27
CA TRP A 69 -9.86 -8.34 -5.34
C TRP A 69 -10.76 -8.40 -4.11
N THR A 70 -11.01 -9.59 -3.55
CA THR A 70 -11.83 -9.76 -2.34
C THR A 70 -11.18 -9.07 -1.13
N VAL A 71 -9.87 -9.23 -0.95
CA VAL A 71 -9.13 -8.54 0.12
C VAL A 71 -9.18 -7.04 -0.10
N PHE A 72 -8.90 -6.57 -1.31
CA PHE A 72 -8.97 -5.14 -1.62
C PHE A 72 -10.37 -4.58 -1.39
N THR A 73 -11.43 -5.29 -1.77
CA THR A 73 -12.82 -4.84 -1.54
C THR A 73 -13.15 -4.73 -0.05
N ALA A 74 -12.65 -5.65 0.78
CA ALA A 74 -12.81 -5.54 2.23
C ALA A 74 -12.06 -4.29 2.78
N VAL A 75 -10.88 -4.01 2.22
CA VAL A 75 -10.06 -2.86 2.60
C VAL A 75 -10.64 -1.54 2.08
N ALA A 76 -10.97 -1.38 0.81
CA ALA A 76 -11.44 -0.11 0.23
C ALA A 76 -12.94 0.14 0.47
N GLY A 77 -13.75 -0.90 0.67
CA GLY A 77 -15.19 -0.76 0.89
C GLY A 77 -15.88 -0.08 -0.28
N VAL A 78 -16.64 0.98 -0.02
CA VAL A 78 -17.35 1.75 -1.06
C VAL A 78 -16.41 2.45 -2.04
N ASP A 79 -15.15 2.65 -1.67
CA ASP A 79 -14.19 3.33 -2.54
C ASP A 79 -13.74 2.44 -3.71
N THR A 80 -14.11 1.15 -3.75
CA THR A 80 -13.94 0.34 -4.97
C THR A 80 -14.74 0.87 -6.16
N GLU A 81 -15.79 1.68 -5.92
CA GLU A 81 -16.52 2.38 -6.98
C GLU A 81 -15.64 3.40 -7.74
N HIS A 82 -14.49 3.78 -7.18
CA HIS A 82 -13.52 4.68 -7.81
C HIS A 82 -12.34 3.93 -8.47
N ILE A 83 -12.38 2.60 -8.53
CA ILE A 83 -11.46 1.81 -9.36
C ILE A 83 -12.05 1.70 -10.75
N ALA A 84 -11.30 2.05 -11.78
CA ALA A 84 -11.68 1.83 -13.18
C ALA A 84 -11.18 0.47 -13.68
N VAL A 85 -9.91 0.16 -13.40
CA VAL A 85 -9.25 -1.08 -13.84
C VAL A 85 -8.59 -1.79 -12.66
N PHE A 86 -8.82 -3.10 -12.62
CA PHE A 86 -8.00 -4.02 -11.84
C PHE A 86 -7.06 -4.76 -12.79
N GLU A 87 -5.79 -4.38 -12.80
CA GLU A 87 -4.76 -4.95 -13.66
C GLU A 87 -3.98 -6.03 -12.89
N VAL A 88 -3.83 -7.22 -13.49
CA VAL A 88 -3.21 -8.35 -12.80
C VAL A 88 -2.20 -9.06 -13.68
N TYR A 89 -1.03 -9.29 -13.13
CA TYR A 89 0.05 -10.05 -13.74
C TYR A 89 0.63 -11.04 -12.73
N HIS A 90 1.51 -11.94 -13.17
CA HIS A 90 2.14 -12.95 -12.33
C HIS A 90 3.60 -13.06 -12.74
N ASP A 91 4.47 -12.31 -12.07
CA ASP A 91 5.90 -12.33 -12.36
C ASP A 91 6.69 -12.49 -11.06
N PRO A 92 7.19 -13.69 -10.74
CA PRO A 92 8.00 -13.92 -9.55
C PRO A 92 9.40 -13.29 -9.63
N ASP A 93 9.83 -12.82 -10.81
CA ASP A 93 11.09 -12.10 -10.99
C ASP A 93 10.91 -10.57 -10.81
N ASP A 94 9.68 -10.07 -10.79
CA ASP A 94 9.34 -8.70 -10.41
C ASP A 94 9.02 -8.63 -8.91
N SER A 95 9.83 -7.86 -8.18
CA SER A 95 9.67 -7.65 -6.75
C SER A 95 8.47 -6.76 -6.36
N SER A 96 7.80 -6.13 -7.32
CA SER A 96 6.62 -5.30 -7.07
C SER A 96 5.43 -6.19 -6.72
N SER A 97 4.74 -5.87 -5.62
CA SER A 97 3.55 -6.62 -5.16
C SER A 97 2.26 -6.01 -5.70
N ALA A 98 2.12 -4.70 -5.58
CA ALA A 98 1.01 -3.95 -6.15
C ALA A 98 1.45 -2.50 -6.41
N SER A 99 0.58 -1.76 -7.09
CA SER A 99 0.64 -0.31 -7.17
C SER A 99 -0.74 0.25 -7.47
N VAL A 100 -0.99 1.48 -7.05
CA VAL A 100 -2.18 2.23 -7.44
C VAL A 100 -1.79 3.53 -8.14
N SER A 101 -2.49 3.86 -9.22
CA SER A 101 -2.26 5.09 -9.98
C SER A 101 -3.57 5.71 -10.43
N ARG A 102 -3.55 6.99 -10.81
CA ARG A 102 -4.73 7.62 -11.43
C ARG A 102 -4.95 7.01 -12.79
N ASP A 103 -6.20 6.70 -13.13
CA ASP A 103 -6.54 6.20 -14.45
C ASP A 103 -6.20 7.25 -15.52
N ASP A 104 -5.66 6.78 -16.64
CA ASP A 104 -5.22 7.64 -17.74
C ASP A 104 -6.40 8.26 -18.52
N ALA A 105 -7.57 7.62 -18.51
CA ALA A 105 -8.75 8.07 -19.23
C ALA A 105 -9.61 9.06 -18.42
N ASP A 106 -9.69 8.87 -17.10
CA ASP A 106 -10.39 9.73 -16.15
C ASP A 106 -9.64 9.80 -14.82
N ASP A 107 -9.00 10.94 -14.55
CA ASP A 107 -8.19 11.15 -13.35
C ASP A 107 -8.99 11.17 -12.04
N ALA A 108 -10.33 11.11 -12.10
CA ALA A 108 -11.18 10.86 -10.95
C ALA A 108 -11.18 9.39 -10.49
N PHE A 109 -10.74 8.46 -11.34
CA PHE A 109 -10.64 7.03 -11.06
C PHE A 109 -9.19 6.59 -10.85
N TRP A 110 -9.05 5.36 -10.37
CA TRP A 110 -7.77 4.72 -10.11
C TRP A 110 -7.65 3.38 -10.81
N ASP A 111 -6.43 3.05 -11.21
CA ASP A 111 -6.02 1.73 -11.64
C ASP A 111 -5.26 1.06 -10.50
N LEU A 112 -5.70 -0.13 -10.11
CA LEU A 112 -5.01 -0.98 -9.13
C LEU A 112 -4.34 -2.13 -9.88
N THR A 113 -3.01 -2.17 -9.82
CA THR A 113 -2.20 -3.23 -10.43
C THR A 113 -1.68 -4.18 -9.34
N VAL A 114 -1.82 -5.50 -9.54
CA VAL A 114 -1.40 -6.53 -8.58
C VAL A 114 -0.58 -7.62 -9.26
N ASN A 115 0.53 -7.98 -8.63
CA ASN A 115 1.33 -9.14 -8.99
C ASN A 115 0.90 -10.36 -8.16
N THR A 116 0.21 -11.30 -8.77
CA THR A 116 -0.31 -12.49 -8.05
C THR A 116 0.78 -13.44 -7.57
N ALA A 117 2.03 -13.30 -8.05
CA ALA A 117 3.16 -14.09 -7.58
C ALA A 117 3.42 -13.94 -6.06
N TRP A 118 2.95 -12.83 -5.47
CA TRP A 118 3.14 -12.50 -4.05
C TRP A 118 1.88 -12.66 -3.20
N ASN A 119 0.80 -13.23 -3.75
CA ASN A 119 -0.48 -13.31 -3.04
C ASN A 119 -0.49 -14.39 -1.95
N ASP A 120 0.34 -15.42 -2.01
CA ASP A 120 0.24 -16.62 -1.16
C ASP A 120 0.27 -16.34 0.35
N ASP A 121 1.00 -15.31 0.81
CA ASP A 121 0.95 -14.87 2.19
C ASP A 121 -0.24 -13.91 2.41
N ALA A 122 -1.23 -14.35 3.20
CA ALA A 122 -2.42 -13.57 3.45
C ALA A 122 -2.17 -12.27 4.25
N ASN A 123 -1.13 -12.22 5.09
CA ASN A 123 -0.80 -11.02 5.85
C ASN A 123 -0.07 -10.00 4.98
N GLU A 124 0.86 -10.47 4.12
CA GLU A 124 1.54 -9.60 3.15
C GLU A 124 0.54 -9.03 2.15
N LEU A 125 -0.35 -9.88 1.61
CA LEU A 125 -1.43 -9.43 0.73
C LEU A 125 -2.31 -8.37 1.41
N LEU A 126 -2.75 -8.61 2.66
CA LEU A 126 -3.57 -7.66 3.39
C LEU A 126 -2.83 -6.34 3.65
N HIS A 127 -1.56 -6.41 4.06
CA HIS A 127 -0.71 -5.24 4.25
C HIS A 127 -0.61 -4.41 2.96
N THR A 128 -0.28 -5.05 1.85
CA THR A 128 -0.19 -4.43 0.53
C THR A 128 -1.51 -3.76 0.13
N MET A 129 -2.66 -4.41 0.31
CA MET A 129 -3.95 -3.79 -0.02
C MET A 129 -4.27 -2.57 0.84
N ILE A 130 -3.90 -2.59 2.12
CA ILE A 130 -4.06 -1.42 3.01
C ILE A 130 -3.09 -0.30 2.61
N HIS A 131 -1.86 -0.63 2.22
CA HIS A 131 -0.88 0.31 1.70
C HIS A 131 -1.41 1.02 0.44
N GLU A 132 -1.85 0.28 -0.57
CA GLU A 132 -2.38 0.87 -1.81
C GLU A 132 -3.62 1.72 -1.56
N TYR A 133 -4.51 1.29 -0.67
CA TYR A 133 -5.64 2.11 -0.26
C TYR A 133 -5.19 3.39 0.50
N GLY A 134 -4.08 3.33 1.23
CA GLY A 134 -3.44 4.50 1.83
C GLY A 134 -3.04 5.56 0.81
N HIS A 135 -2.52 5.15 -0.36
CA HIS A 135 -2.27 6.05 -1.48
C HIS A 135 -3.57 6.69 -1.99
N MET A 136 -4.63 5.91 -2.24
CA MET A 136 -5.92 6.46 -2.66
C MET A 136 -6.45 7.51 -1.68
N LEU A 137 -6.41 7.23 -0.38
CA LEU A 137 -6.87 8.16 0.65
C LEU A 137 -6.03 9.45 0.69
N SER A 138 -4.70 9.30 0.72
CA SER A 138 -3.75 10.40 0.96
C SER A 138 -3.44 11.23 -0.29
N LEU A 139 -3.72 10.70 -1.48
CA LEU A 139 -3.53 11.34 -2.78
C LEU A 139 -4.86 11.62 -3.50
N SER A 140 -6.01 11.42 -2.84
CA SER A 140 -7.34 11.75 -3.35
C SER A 140 -7.49 13.23 -3.72
N ASP A 141 -8.56 13.54 -4.45
CA ASP A 141 -8.93 14.89 -4.84
C ASP A 141 -9.25 15.80 -3.65
N GLY A 142 -9.47 15.25 -2.45
CA GLY A 142 -9.57 16.02 -1.22
C GLY A 142 -8.20 16.41 -0.64
N GLN A 143 -7.14 15.66 -0.95
CA GLN A 143 -5.79 15.85 -0.42
C GLN A 143 -4.87 16.59 -1.38
N VAL A 144 -4.95 16.30 -2.69
CA VAL A 144 -4.08 16.87 -3.73
C VAL A 144 -4.90 17.65 -4.74
N SER A 145 -4.38 18.80 -5.20
CA SER A 145 -4.97 19.60 -6.26
C SER A 145 -4.07 19.65 -7.48
N PRO A 146 -4.60 19.45 -8.70
CA PRO A 146 -3.85 19.66 -9.94
C PRO A 146 -3.30 21.08 -10.02
N VAL A 147 -1.99 21.23 -10.28
CA VAL A 147 -1.36 22.54 -10.46
C VAL A 147 -0.24 22.50 -11.52
N ALA A 148 -0.33 23.39 -12.50
CA ALA A 148 0.69 23.55 -13.56
C ALA A 148 1.89 24.43 -13.15
N GLY A 149 1.90 24.98 -11.92
CA GLY A 149 2.85 26.01 -11.49
C GLY A 149 3.47 25.77 -10.11
N ALA A 150 3.67 26.85 -9.36
CA ALA A 150 4.27 26.76 -8.03
C ALA A 150 3.41 25.91 -7.07
N CYS A 151 4.08 25.08 -6.27
CA CYS A 151 3.48 24.38 -5.14
C CYS A 151 4.11 24.91 -3.85
N ALA A 152 3.29 25.43 -2.94
CA ALA A 152 3.76 26.06 -1.70
C ALA A 152 3.97 25.06 -0.55
N THR A 153 3.47 23.84 -0.73
CA THR A 153 3.47 22.73 0.22
C THR A 153 4.36 21.62 -0.36
N LEU A 154 3.83 20.41 -0.49
CA LEU A 154 4.48 19.26 -1.11
C LEU A 154 3.92 19.04 -2.52
N ARG A 155 4.81 18.95 -3.50
CA ARG A 155 4.46 18.47 -4.84
C ARG A 155 4.50 16.96 -4.85
N VAL A 156 3.44 16.34 -5.35
CA VAL A 156 3.29 14.90 -5.53
C VAL A 156 2.74 14.58 -6.91
N VAL A 157 2.73 13.29 -7.27
CA VAL A 157 1.95 12.79 -8.42
C VAL A 157 0.50 13.28 -8.29
N GLY A 158 -0.06 13.80 -9.38
CA GLY A 158 -1.39 14.43 -9.38
C GLY A 158 -1.42 15.92 -9.02
N GLY A 159 -0.36 16.50 -8.44
CA GLY A 159 -0.24 17.95 -8.29
C GLY A 159 0.42 18.45 -7.01
N CYS A 160 -0.30 19.26 -6.24
CA CYS A 160 0.20 19.89 -5.02
C CYS A 160 -0.72 19.56 -3.85
N ALA A 161 -0.13 19.06 -2.77
CA ALA A 161 -0.85 18.74 -1.55
C ALA A 161 -1.52 19.98 -0.97
N ARG A 162 -2.79 19.87 -0.58
CA ARG A 162 -3.48 20.94 0.14
C ARG A 162 -2.84 21.15 1.50
N ALA A 163 -2.88 22.38 2.01
CA ALA A 163 -2.19 22.74 3.25
C ALA A 163 -2.70 21.98 4.49
N ASP A 164 -3.96 21.56 4.48
CA ASP A 164 -4.65 20.78 5.51
C ASP A 164 -4.72 19.27 5.20
N SER A 165 -4.07 18.83 4.12
CA SER A 165 -4.00 17.41 3.77
C SER A 165 -3.13 16.62 4.75
N VAL A 166 -3.45 15.34 4.89
CA VAL A 166 -2.68 14.38 5.70
C VAL A 166 -1.23 14.32 5.21
N ILE A 167 -1.00 14.30 3.88
CA ILE A 167 0.32 14.19 3.29
C ILE A 167 1.15 15.47 3.48
N ALA A 168 0.54 16.66 3.41
CA ALA A 168 1.25 17.91 3.74
C ALA A 168 1.59 17.99 5.24
N GLY A 169 0.69 17.52 6.11
CA GLY A 169 0.95 17.44 7.55
C GLY A 169 2.10 16.47 7.87
N PHE A 170 2.09 15.30 7.23
CA PHE A 170 3.11 14.26 7.40
C PHE A 170 4.48 14.74 6.88
N GLU A 171 4.49 15.39 5.71
CA GLU A 171 5.69 16.04 5.17
C GLU A 171 6.27 17.04 6.17
N SER A 172 5.43 17.94 6.67
CA SER A 172 5.88 18.99 7.56
C SER A 172 6.37 18.46 8.89
N ALA A 173 5.81 17.35 9.38
CA ALA A 173 6.17 16.75 10.66
C ALA A 173 7.46 15.94 10.58
N PHE A 174 7.66 15.16 9.51
CA PHE A 174 8.68 14.12 9.48
C PHE A 174 9.70 14.25 8.35
N TRP A 175 9.32 14.79 7.18
CA TRP A 175 10.15 14.74 5.97
C TRP A 175 10.83 16.05 5.59
N LYS A 176 10.22 17.20 5.91
CA LYS A 176 10.72 18.52 5.51
C LYS A 176 12.19 18.78 5.87
N ARG A 177 12.64 18.18 6.97
CA ARG A 177 14.01 18.30 7.48
C ARG A 177 15.08 17.70 6.55
N TYR A 178 14.72 16.71 5.73
CA TYR A 178 15.65 16.04 4.82
C TYR A 178 15.93 16.89 3.57
N GLY A 179 14.98 17.75 3.17
CA GLY A 179 15.18 18.69 2.07
C GLY A 179 15.68 18.03 0.78
N ALA A 180 16.90 18.35 0.37
CA ALA A 180 17.50 17.80 -0.86
C ALA A 180 18.08 16.39 -0.70
N GLU A 181 18.22 15.89 0.53
CA GLU A 181 18.71 14.54 0.85
C GLU A 181 17.60 13.49 0.73
N ALA A 182 16.34 13.91 0.83
CA ALA A 182 15.20 13.00 0.63
C ALA A 182 15.30 12.33 -0.75
N PRO A 183 15.15 10.99 -0.83
CA PRO A 183 15.09 10.31 -2.11
C PRO A 183 13.94 10.89 -2.93
N ARG A 184 14.19 11.16 -4.20
CA ARG A 184 13.18 11.72 -5.12
C ARG A 184 12.47 10.59 -5.85
N ALA A 185 11.81 9.70 -5.11
CA ALA A 185 11.22 8.47 -5.66
C ALA A 185 10.09 8.68 -6.68
N GLU A 186 9.54 9.89 -6.80
CA GLU A 186 8.68 10.24 -7.95
C GLU A 186 9.43 10.21 -9.29
N ALA A 187 10.76 10.15 -9.27
CA ALA A 187 11.57 9.81 -10.44
C ALA A 187 11.71 8.28 -10.51
N MET A 188 11.11 7.68 -11.54
CA MET A 188 11.37 6.29 -11.95
C MET A 188 12.88 5.98 -11.86
N GLY A 189 13.23 4.91 -11.15
CA GLY A 189 14.61 4.43 -11.05
C GLY A 189 15.43 5.02 -9.88
N THR A 190 14.81 5.34 -8.75
CA THR A 190 15.60 5.46 -7.50
C THR A 190 16.23 4.11 -7.23
N GLU A 191 17.56 4.05 -7.26
CA GLU A 191 18.29 2.81 -7.06
C GLU A 191 18.07 2.33 -5.62
N ASP A 192 17.72 1.05 -5.43
CA ASP A 192 17.53 0.43 -4.10
C ASP A 192 18.65 0.75 -3.11
N ALA A 193 19.89 0.83 -3.61
CA ALA A 193 21.05 1.20 -2.81
C ALA A 193 20.90 2.59 -2.17
N ALA A 194 20.30 3.56 -2.86
CA ALA A 194 20.06 4.90 -2.32
C ALA A 194 18.96 4.90 -1.25
N VAL A 195 17.93 4.06 -1.39
CA VAL A 195 16.89 3.88 -0.37
C VAL A 195 17.48 3.22 0.88
N ALA A 196 18.22 2.13 0.71
CA ALA A 196 18.92 1.44 1.78
C ALA A 196 19.90 2.36 2.52
N ASP A 197 20.72 3.12 1.77
CA ASP A 197 21.67 4.09 2.34
C ASP A 197 20.94 5.20 3.11
N PHE A 198 19.80 5.69 2.59
CA PHE A 198 18.98 6.70 3.28
C PHE A 198 18.35 6.14 4.56
N PHE A 199 17.77 4.94 4.49
CA PHE A 199 17.23 4.23 5.64
C PHE A 199 18.27 4.10 6.75
N ASP A 200 19.45 3.54 6.44
CA ASP A 200 20.53 3.32 7.40
C ASP A 200 21.09 4.64 7.95
N SER A 201 21.24 5.66 7.11
CA SER A 201 21.80 6.96 7.51
C SER A 201 20.83 7.79 8.36
N HIS A 202 19.53 7.52 8.28
CA HIS A 202 18.49 8.30 8.96
C HIS A 202 17.77 7.54 10.08
N GLY A 203 18.42 6.54 10.68
CA GLY A 203 17.97 5.89 11.92
C GLY A 203 17.26 4.55 11.73
N GLY A 204 17.16 4.06 10.49
CA GLY A 204 16.57 2.77 10.16
C GLY A 204 15.21 2.56 10.83
N PHE A 205 15.06 1.42 11.53
CA PHE A 205 13.84 1.06 12.23
C PHE A 205 13.48 1.92 13.46
N ASP A 206 14.34 2.85 13.90
CA ASP A 206 13.93 3.86 14.89
C ASP A 206 13.15 5.02 14.22
N THR A 207 13.22 5.12 12.88
CA THR A 207 12.62 6.20 12.09
C THR A 207 11.52 5.74 11.15
N PHE A 208 11.67 4.57 10.52
CA PHE A 208 10.75 4.06 9.52
C PHE A 208 10.13 2.74 9.97
N VAL A 209 8.88 2.50 9.59
CA VAL A 209 8.18 1.24 9.89
C VAL A 209 8.76 0.07 9.06
N THR A 210 9.23 0.37 7.85
CA THR A 210 9.91 -0.57 6.93
C THR A 210 11.09 0.11 6.25
N GLU A 211 11.93 -0.66 5.57
CA GLU A 211 12.96 -0.08 4.68
C GLU A 211 12.30 0.63 3.47
N TYR A 212 11.21 0.06 2.94
CA TYR A 212 10.48 0.64 1.82
C TYR A 212 9.89 2.03 2.12
N ALA A 213 9.46 2.27 3.35
CA ALA A 213 9.03 3.60 3.82
C ALA A 213 10.11 4.68 3.64
N ALA A 214 11.39 4.33 3.57
CA ALA A 214 12.47 5.29 3.32
C ALA A 214 12.53 5.79 1.87
N THR A 215 11.74 5.20 0.96
CA THR A 215 11.65 5.59 -0.46
C THR A 215 11.17 7.02 -0.64
N GLY A 216 10.26 7.51 0.20
CA GLY A 216 9.76 8.86 0.10
C GLY A 216 8.63 9.14 1.06
N VAL A 217 8.24 10.41 1.17
CA VAL A 217 7.13 10.84 2.05
C VAL A 217 5.80 10.18 1.72
N VAL A 218 5.57 9.84 0.44
CA VAL A 218 4.36 9.16 -0.03
C VAL A 218 4.35 7.71 0.47
N GLU A 219 5.43 6.95 0.24
CA GLU A 219 5.56 5.57 0.74
C GLU A 219 5.59 5.48 2.26
N ASP A 220 6.30 6.37 2.95
CA ASP A 220 6.35 6.38 4.42
C ASP A 220 4.97 6.62 5.04
N LEU A 221 4.15 7.47 4.40
CA LEU A 221 2.77 7.69 4.85
C LEU A 221 1.93 6.43 4.64
N ALA A 222 2.00 5.79 3.47
CA ALA A 222 1.24 4.60 3.15
C ALA A 222 1.63 3.39 4.03
N GLU A 223 2.92 3.19 4.26
CA GLU A 223 3.44 2.16 5.17
C GLU A 223 3.06 2.44 6.63
N SER A 224 3.16 3.70 7.08
CA SER A 224 2.74 4.09 8.43
C SER A 224 1.22 3.93 8.62
N TRP A 225 0.44 4.16 7.56
CA TRP A 225 -0.99 3.91 7.54
C TRP A 225 -1.31 2.42 7.65
N ALA A 226 -0.61 1.57 6.90
CA ALA A 226 -0.77 0.12 6.99
C ALA A 226 -0.49 -0.39 8.40
N ASP A 227 0.60 0.06 9.05
CA ASP A 227 0.87 -0.28 10.45
C ASP A 227 -0.23 0.26 11.38
N TYR A 228 -0.70 1.49 11.17
CA TYR A 228 -1.78 2.08 11.98
C TYR A 228 -3.06 1.25 11.97
N VAL A 229 -3.46 0.74 10.80
CA VAL A 229 -4.66 -0.08 10.64
C VAL A 229 -4.48 -1.47 11.25
N LEU A 230 -3.34 -2.12 10.98
CA LEU A 230 -3.08 -3.50 11.38
C LEU A 230 -2.79 -3.63 12.89
N SER A 231 -2.18 -2.61 13.50
CA SER A 231 -1.79 -2.63 14.91
C SER A 231 -2.98 -2.51 15.87
N ASP A 232 -3.05 -3.41 16.85
CA ASP A 232 -4.00 -3.32 17.98
C ASP A 232 -3.71 -2.12 18.88
N THR A 233 -2.44 -1.73 18.99
CA THR A 233 -1.99 -0.57 19.77
C THR A 233 -1.05 0.26 18.90
N PRO A 234 -1.59 1.07 17.95
CA PRO A 234 -0.78 1.74 16.94
C PRO A 234 0.37 2.56 17.50
N GLY A 235 1.57 2.36 16.92
CA GLY A 235 2.79 3.05 17.33
C GLY A 235 3.40 2.53 18.64
N PHE A 236 2.93 1.42 19.20
CA PHE A 236 3.55 0.80 20.37
C PHE A 236 4.01 -0.62 20.05
N SER A 237 5.23 -0.94 20.43
CA SER A 237 5.76 -2.30 20.31
C SER A 237 6.64 -2.64 21.51
N TYR A 238 7.08 -3.90 21.59
CA TYR A 238 8.08 -4.29 22.60
C TYR A 238 9.40 -3.53 22.45
N ARG A 239 9.69 -2.98 21.26
CA ARG A 239 10.91 -2.19 20.99
C ARG A 239 10.78 -0.74 21.40
N ASP A 240 9.56 -0.19 21.38
CA ASP A 240 9.28 1.18 21.84
C ASP A 240 7.98 1.23 22.64
N ALA A 241 8.05 0.76 23.88
CA ALA A 241 6.91 0.79 24.79
C ALA A 241 6.50 2.21 25.20
N THR A 242 7.37 3.20 24.96
CA THR A 242 7.15 4.61 25.32
C THR A 242 6.57 5.45 24.19
N GLY A 243 6.57 4.93 22.95
CA GLY A 243 6.13 5.65 21.76
C GLY A 243 6.99 6.87 21.42
N THR A 244 8.28 6.81 21.72
CA THR A 244 9.22 7.92 21.55
C THR A 244 10.02 7.85 20.26
N ALA A 245 10.16 6.66 19.66
CA ALA A 245 10.77 6.49 18.36
C ALA A 245 9.95 7.23 17.30
N GLU A 246 10.59 7.63 16.20
CA GLU A 246 9.90 8.44 15.20
C GLU A 246 8.91 7.61 14.39
N TRP A 247 9.22 6.34 14.08
CA TRP A 247 8.25 5.43 13.47
C TRP A 247 6.95 5.36 14.29
N SER A 248 7.05 5.33 15.62
CA SER A 248 5.88 5.31 16.52
C SER A 248 5.04 6.58 16.38
N GLN A 249 5.70 7.73 16.28
CA GLN A 249 5.03 9.02 16.12
C GLN A 249 4.34 9.14 14.76
N LYS A 250 4.95 8.58 13.70
CA LYS A 250 4.36 8.50 12.36
C LYS A 250 3.11 7.63 12.34
N VAL A 251 3.15 6.45 12.96
CA VAL A 251 1.96 5.59 13.06
C VAL A 251 0.84 6.27 13.84
N ARG A 252 1.15 6.94 14.96
CA ARG A 252 0.14 7.68 15.75
C ARG A 252 -0.29 9.01 15.14
N PHE A 253 0.32 9.44 14.04
CA PHE A 253 -0.02 10.70 13.37
C PHE A 253 -1.50 10.74 12.96
N PHE A 254 -2.04 9.60 12.53
CA PHE A 254 -3.42 9.48 12.05
C PHE A 254 -4.47 9.72 13.15
N ASP A 255 -4.12 9.64 14.44
CA ASP A 255 -5.02 10.03 15.54
C ASP A 255 -5.43 11.51 15.45
N GLY A 256 -4.63 12.34 14.78
CA GLY A 256 -4.95 13.73 14.49
C GLY A 256 -5.91 13.95 13.30
N PHE A 257 -6.27 12.89 12.58
CA PHE A 257 -7.06 12.94 11.34
C PHE A 257 -8.30 12.04 11.48
N PRO A 258 -9.43 12.55 12.00
CA PRO A 258 -10.63 11.76 12.24
C PRO A 258 -11.10 10.90 11.06
N PRO A 259 -11.08 11.38 9.79
CA PRO A 259 -11.46 10.54 8.66
C PRO A 259 -10.57 9.29 8.50
N PHE A 260 -9.28 9.36 8.82
CA PHE A 260 -8.37 8.19 8.76
C PHE A 260 -8.64 7.22 9.91
N ALA A 261 -8.91 7.73 11.12
CA ALA A 261 -9.32 6.89 12.25
C ALA A 261 -10.63 6.14 11.96
N GLU A 262 -11.63 6.82 11.36
CA GLU A 262 -12.88 6.19 10.93
C GLU A 262 -12.65 5.11 9.86
N GLN A 263 -11.75 5.35 8.90
CA GLN A 263 -11.39 4.34 7.91
C GLN A 263 -10.68 3.13 8.54
N ARG A 264 -9.80 3.33 9.51
CA ARG A 264 -9.17 2.23 10.26
C ARG A 264 -10.23 1.34 10.92
N ASP A 265 -11.17 1.94 11.64
CA ASP A 265 -12.20 1.20 12.37
C ASP A 265 -13.08 0.39 11.40
N ARG A 266 -13.48 1.00 10.27
CA ARG A 266 -14.20 0.30 9.20
C ARG A 266 -13.41 -0.88 8.65
N ILE A 267 -12.14 -0.70 8.30
CA ILE A 267 -11.31 -1.76 7.73
C ILE A 267 -11.22 -2.91 8.72
N ARG A 268 -10.89 -2.63 9.99
CA ARG A 268 -10.74 -3.64 11.05
C ARG A 268 -12.04 -4.43 11.27
N GLU A 269 -13.19 -3.76 11.25
CA GLU A 269 -14.49 -4.43 11.28
C GLU A 269 -14.67 -5.37 10.08
N ALA A 270 -14.36 -4.90 8.87
CA ALA A 270 -14.52 -5.66 7.63
C ALA A 270 -13.61 -6.91 7.56
N ILE A 271 -12.36 -6.81 8.04
CA ILE A 271 -11.39 -7.92 8.06
C ILE A 271 -11.52 -8.81 9.30
N GLY A 272 -12.52 -8.57 10.17
CA GLY A 272 -12.80 -9.39 11.33
C GLY A 272 -11.82 -9.22 12.49
N VAL A 273 -11.09 -8.10 12.55
CA VAL A 273 -10.24 -7.75 13.68
C VAL A 273 -11.11 -7.02 14.71
N ALA A 274 -11.59 -7.77 15.71
CA ALA A 274 -12.31 -7.18 16.82
C ALA A 274 -11.35 -6.34 17.68
N ASP A 275 -11.70 -5.08 17.94
CA ASP A 275 -10.96 -4.27 18.90
C ASP A 275 -10.93 -4.96 20.28
N GLY A 276 -9.74 -5.04 20.87
CA GLY A 276 -9.51 -5.52 22.23
C GLY A 276 -10.44 -4.83 23.25
N PRO A 277 -10.64 -5.42 24.44
CA PRO A 277 -11.89 -5.32 25.20
C PRO A 277 -12.18 -3.89 25.68
N GLY A 278 -12.96 -3.14 24.90
CA GLY A 278 -13.46 -1.80 25.23
C GLY A 278 -14.96 -1.61 25.07
N GLN A 279 -15.66 -2.50 24.35
CA GLN A 279 -17.12 -2.45 24.21
C GLN A 279 -17.75 -3.82 24.40
N ALA A 280 -17.79 -4.28 25.65
CA ALA A 280 -18.78 -5.29 26.04
C ALA A 280 -20.15 -4.61 26.15
N GLY A 281 -21.09 -5.07 25.34
CA GLY A 281 -22.39 -4.46 25.13
C GLY A 281 -23.24 -4.26 26.38
N SER A 282 -24.09 -3.23 26.33
CA SER A 282 -25.27 -3.13 27.17
C SER A 282 -26.50 -3.49 26.33
N SER A 283 -26.69 -4.79 26.12
CA SER A 283 -27.99 -5.34 25.78
C SER A 283 -28.72 -5.63 27.10
N THR A 284 -29.60 -4.72 27.51
CA THR A 284 -30.67 -5.04 28.47
C THR A 284 -32.02 -4.75 27.83
N SER A 285 -32.53 -5.75 27.11
CA SER A 285 -33.95 -5.89 26.82
C SER A 285 -34.69 -6.17 28.13
N SER A 286 -35.45 -5.19 28.59
CA SER A 286 -36.43 -5.38 29.67
C SER A 286 -37.76 -5.78 29.04
N THR A 287 -38.03 -7.08 29.03
CA THR A 287 -39.40 -7.61 28.91
C THR A 287 -39.75 -8.26 30.23
N SER A 288 -40.63 -7.60 30.99
CA SER A 288 -41.38 -8.24 32.06
C SER A 288 -42.82 -7.75 31.97
N GLY A 289 -43.67 -8.63 31.46
CA GLY A 289 -45.09 -8.60 31.71
C GLY A 289 -45.43 -9.74 32.66
N VAL A 290 -45.93 -9.40 33.85
CA VAL A 290 -47.18 -9.88 34.47
C VAL A 290 -47.71 -8.73 35.30
#